data_AF-A0A2E1N0C7-F1
#
_entry.id   AF-A0A2E1N0C7-F1
#
_cell.length_a   1.000
_cell.length_b   1.000
_cell.length_c   1.000
_cell.angle_alpha   90.00
_cell.angle_beta   90.00
_cell.angle_gamma   90.00
#
_symmetry.space_group_name_H-M   'P 1'
#
loop_
_entity.id
_entity.type
_entity.pdbx_description
1 polymer ?
#
loop_
_entity_poly.entity_id
_entity_poly.type
_entity_poly.pdbx_seq_one_letter_code
_entity_poly.pdbx_strand_id
1 'polypeptide(L)'
;MKLKKIIGFIISAVFFGQDYSLQFDGVDDYVDLGRPSSLNFTPRIDDFTIMAWIKVDSKGTIYSYGASDIIGNTQIKLVVRQDNNFLEVNIGGEVSYGSTALNDGKWHNVCVTVPASNSGIKMYIDGEIEEFSGGVGSIGNAQSQENGNIGSRTNGSGYFYNGLIDRLGIWDIVLSENQIQDILNNSSIFNQNIIAYYTFNYTEEYNVYDQSGNGNHGTINGATWVENIYGCTDELACNHNPDANISDDSCDYSCHDNGDY
;
A
#
# COMPACT_ATOMS: atom_id res chain seq x y z
N MET A 1 55.85 8.88 -1.68
CA MET A 1 54.66 9.43 -2.37
C MET A 1 53.45 8.65 -1.88
N LYS A 2 52.73 9.16 -0.89
CA LYS A 2 51.56 8.48 -0.29
C LYS A 2 50.31 8.89 -1.07
N LEU A 3 49.66 7.94 -1.76
CA LEU A 3 48.34 8.14 -2.34
C LEU A 3 47.31 8.18 -1.21
N LYS A 4 46.64 9.32 -1.02
CA LYS A 4 45.44 9.44 -0.19
C LYS A 4 44.30 8.73 -0.91
N LYS A 5 43.75 7.68 -0.30
CA LYS A 5 42.43 7.13 -0.65
C LYS A 5 41.39 8.24 -0.41
N ILE A 6 40.70 8.65 -1.46
CA ILE A 6 39.50 9.46 -1.36
C ILE A 6 38.39 8.48 -0.99
N ILE A 7 37.91 8.56 0.26
CA ILE A 7 36.68 7.91 0.69
C ILE A 7 35.56 8.76 0.13
N GLY A 8 34.92 8.27 -0.93
CA GLY A 8 33.70 8.88 -1.45
C GLY A 8 32.57 8.63 -0.45
N PHE A 9 32.16 9.68 0.25
CA PHE A 9 30.86 9.72 0.92
C PHE A 9 29.80 9.67 -0.19
N ILE A 10 29.02 8.59 -0.24
CA ILE A 10 27.78 8.59 -1.01
C ILE A 10 26.84 9.52 -0.23
N ILE A 11 26.71 10.75 -0.70
CA ILE A 11 25.59 11.59 -0.30
C ILE A 11 24.36 10.90 -0.89
N SER A 12 23.60 10.22 -0.04
CA SER A 12 22.22 9.85 -0.38
C SER A 12 21.55 11.14 -0.84
N ALA A 13 21.00 11.14 -2.04
CA ALA A 13 20.28 12.29 -2.54
C ALA A 13 19.10 12.53 -1.59
N VAL A 14 19.20 13.54 -0.74
CA VAL A 14 18.04 14.10 -0.05
C VAL A 14 17.19 14.70 -1.18
N PHE A 15 16.15 13.96 -1.58
CA PHE A 15 15.13 14.49 -2.45
C PHE A 15 14.44 15.61 -1.65
N PHE A 16 14.72 16.87 -2.00
CA PHE A 16 13.89 18.02 -1.58
C PHE A 16 12.60 18.05 -2.42
N GLY A 17 11.90 16.92 -2.47
CA GLY A 17 10.52 16.83 -2.95
C GLY A 17 9.63 16.71 -1.71
N GLN A 18 8.51 17.42 -1.69
CA GLN A 18 7.53 17.22 -0.63
C GLN A 18 7.01 15.78 -0.71
N ASP A 19 7.02 15.09 0.43
CA ASP A 19 6.55 13.71 0.58
C ASP A 19 5.10 13.78 1.07
N TYR A 20 4.15 13.18 0.34
CA TYR A 20 2.74 13.18 0.71
C TYR A 20 2.15 11.77 0.62
N SER A 21 1.15 11.53 1.46
CA SER A 21 0.23 10.40 1.35
C SER A 21 -1.17 10.89 1.01
N LEU A 22 -2.05 9.99 0.55
CA LEU A 22 -3.44 10.32 0.26
C LEU A 22 -4.35 9.85 1.40
N GLN A 23 -5.12 10.79 1.95
CA GLN A 23 -6.07 10.58 3.04
C GLN A 23 -7.48 10.32 2.52
N PHE A 24 -8.12 9.33 3.11
CA PHE A 24 -9.50 8.94 2.85
C PHE A 24 -10.29 8.96 4.16
N ASP A 25 -11.50 9.51 4.14
CA ASP A 25 -12.32 9.78 5.32
C ASP A 25 -13.28 8.64 5.72
N GLY A 26 -13.41 7.60 4.90
CA GLY A 26 -14.30 6.46 5.13
C GLY A 26 -15.77 6.69 4.78
N VAL A 27 -16.11 7.80 4.11
CA VAL A 27 -17.49 8.18 3.78
C VAL A 27 -17.76 8.08 2.29
N ASP A 28 -17.02 8.80 1.46
CA ASP A 28 -17.20 8.81 0.00
C ASP A 28 -15.91 9.02 -0.80
N ASP A 29 -14.74 9.04 -0.13
CA ASP A 29 -13.44 9.24 -0.77
C ASP A 29 -12.95 8.03 -1.58
N TYR A 30 -12.46 8.28 -2.80
CA TYR A 30 -11.76 7.29 -3.62
C TYR A 30 -10.96 7.89 -4.79
N VAL A 31 -10.08 7.08 -5.38
CA VAL A 31 -9.47 7.35 -6.68
C VAL A 31 -10.10 6.42 -7.72
N ASP A 32 -10.66 6.98 -8.79
CA ASP A 32 -11.14 6.22 -9.95
C ASP A 32 -9.97 5.95 -10.89
N LEU A 33 -9.67 4.68 -11.14
CA LEU A 33 -8.65 4.26 -12.11
C LEU A 33 -9.27 3.98 -13.49
N GLY A 34 -10.59 4.08 -13.63
CA GLY A 34 -11.29 3.65 -14.82
C GLY A 34 -11.12 2.14 -15.04
N ARG A 35 -10.99 1.75 -16.31
CA ARG A 35 -10.83 0.34 -16.69
C ARG A 35 -9.77 0.14 -17.78
N PRO A 36 -8.51 0.55 -17.56
CA PRO A 36 -7.45 0.32 -18.52
C PRO A 36 -7.18 -1.19 -18.65
N SER A 37 -6.89 -1.65 -19.87
CA SER A 37 -6.66 -3.08 -20.14
C SER A 37 -5.42 -3.62 -19.45
N SER A 38 -4.42 -2.77 -19.20
CA SER A 38 -3.19 -3.08 -18.44
C SER A 38 -3.46 -3.51 -17.01
N LEU A 39 -4.53 -3.01 -16.37
CA LEU A 39 -4.90 -3.40 -15.00
C LEU A 39 -5.91 -4.56 -14.95
N ASN A 40 -6.36 -5.06 -16.10
CA ASN A 40 -7.39 -6.09 -16.19
C ASN A 40 -6.83 -7.52 -16.09
N PHE A 41 -6.23 -7.87 -14.95
CA PHE A 41 -5.71 -9.22 -14.72
C PHE A 41 -6.84 -10.24 -14.60
N THR A 42 -6.74 -11.34 -15.33
CA THR A 42 -7.69 -12.46 -15.30
C THR A 42 -7.27 -13.49 -14.26
N PRO A 43 -8.06 -13.68 -13.18
CA PRO A 43 -7.79 -14.72 -12.18
C PRO A 43 -7.57 -16.09 -12.82
N ARG A 44 -6.60 -16.85 -12.30
CA ARG A 44 -6.10 -18.16 -12.80
C ARG A 44 -5.26 -18.15 -14.07
N ILE A 45 -5.23 -17.03 -14.80
CA ILE A 45 -4.55 -16.93 -16.09
C ILE A 45 -3.32 -16.03 -16.00
N ASP A 46 -3.45 -14.89 -15.31
CA ASP A 46 -2.38 -13.91 -15.20
C ASP A 46 -1.71 -13.97 -13.81
N ASP A 47 -0.39 -13.83 -13.80
CA ASP A 47 0.40 -13.57 -12.60
C ASP A 47 0.30 -12.08 -12.24
N PHE A 48 0.18 -11.75 -10.97
CA PHE A 48 0.29 -10.36 -10.53
C PHE A 48 0.67 -10.22 -9.06
N THR A 49 1.15 -9.02 -8.70
CA THR A 49 1.40 -8.60 -7.32
C THR A 49 0.83 -7.22 -7.09
N ILE A 50 0.22 -6.98 -5.93
CA ILE A 50 -0.25 -5.67 -5.49
C ILE A 50 0.36 -5.39 -4.13
N MET A 51 0.99 -4.23 -3.97
CA MET A 51 1.60 -3.78 -2.71
C MET A 51 1.21 -2.34 -2.41
N ALA A 52 1.01 -2.00 -1.14
CA ALA A 52 0.80 -0.62 -0.71
C ALA A 52 1.31 -0.41 0.72
N TRP A 53 1.76 0.80 1.02
CA TRP A 53 1.85 1.27 2.40
C TRP A 53 0.49 1.81 2.82
N ILE A 54 0.03 1.40 4.00
CA ILE A 54 -1.27 1.78 4.53
C ILE A 54 -1.16 2.14 6.01
N LYS A 55 -1.95 3.11 6.44
CA LYS A 55 -2.20 3.40 7.86
C LYS A 55 -3.72 3.48 8.04
N VAL A 56 -4.26 2.54 8.80
CA VAL A 56 -5.71 2.34 8.89
C VAL A 56 -6.25 2.97 10.17
N ASP A 57 -7.18 3.90 10.04
CA ASP A 57 -7.87 4.48 11.19
C ASP A 57 -9.09 3.64 11.60
N SER A 58 -9.78 3.03 10.64
CA SER A 58 -10.85 2.06 10.94
C SER A 58 -10.91 0.83 10.02
N LYS A 59 -11.19 1.00 8.72
CA LYS A 59 -11.44 -0.11 7.77
C LYS A 59 -11.44 0.40 6.32
N GLY A 60 -11.68 -0.52 5.39
CA GLY A 60 -12.14 -0.21 4.04
C GLY A 60 -11.19 -0.69 2.94
N THR A 61 -11.52 -0.36 1.69
CA THR A 61 -10.90 -0.95 0.51
C THR A 61 -9.60 -0.24 0.16
N ILE A 62 -8.50 -0.98 0.13
CA ILE A 62 -7.19 -0.45 -0.29
C ILE A 62 -7.20 -0.32 -1.81
N TYR A 63 -7.51 -1.43 -2.49
CA TYR A 63 -7.55 -1.52 -3.95
C TYR A 63 -8.66 -2.47 -4.39
N SER A 64 -9.32 -2.13 -5.49
CA SER A 64 -10.22 -3.04 -6.17
C SER A 64 -10.14 -2.89 -7.68
N TYR A 65 -10.43 -3.97 -8.40
CA TYR A 65 -10.63 -3.97 -9.84
C TYR A 65 -11.73 -4.98 -10.17
N GLY A 66 -12.81 -4.52 -10.81
CA GLY A 66 -13.92 -5.43 -11.13
C GLY A 66 -14.62 -5.99 -9.88
N ALA A 67 -14.72 -5.24 -8.79
CA ALA A 67 -15.33 -5.68 -7.54
C ALA A 67 -16.85 -5.42 -7.49
N SER A 68 -17.63 -6.13 -8.33
CA SER A 68 -19.10 -6.00 -8.42
C SER A 68 -19.79 -6.25 -7.08
N ASP A 69 -20.87 -5.52 -6.80
CA ASP A 69 -21.81 -5.68 -5.68
C ASP A 69 -22.52 -7.04 -5.63
N ILE A 70 -22.54 -7.77 -6.74
CA ILE A 70 -23.06 -9.14 -6.84
C ILE A 70 -22.09 -10.12 -6.18
N ILE A 71 -22.59 -10.88 -5.21
CA ILE A 71 -21.85 -11.92 -4.48
C ILE A 71 -21.22 -12.91 -5.48
N GLY A 72 -19.92 -13.17 -5.34
CA GLY A 72 -19.17 -14.09 -6.21
C GLY A 72 -18.71 -13.50 -7.54
N ASN A 73 -19.04 -12.24 -7.85
CA ASN A 73 -18.62 -11.55 -9.08
C ASN A 73 -17.48 -10.52 -8.85
N THR A 74 -16.66 -10.74 -7.83
CA THR A 74 -15.50 -9.88 -7.53
C THR A 74 -14.25 -10.44 -8.22
N GLN A 75 -13.66 -9.66 -9.12
CA GLN A 75 -12.44 -10.04 -9.82
C GLN A 75 -11.21 -9.88 -8.91
N ILE A 76 -10.95 -8.66 -8.40
CA ILE A 76 -9.87 -8.38 -7.44
C ILE A 76 -10.36 -7.37 -6.40
N LYS A 77 -10.15 -7.66 -5.12
CA LYS A 77 -10.40 -6.70 -4.01
C LYS A 77 -9.49 -7.00 -2.82
N LEU A 78 -8.80 -5.98 -2.32
CA LEU A 78 -8.04 -5.98 -1.07
C LEU A 78 -8.70 -4.98 -0.11
N VAL A 79 -9.13 -5.45 1.06
CA VAL A 79 -9.90 -4.64 2.02
C VAL A 79 -9.47 -4.95 3.45
N VAL A 80 -9.37 -3.93 4.30
CA VAL A 80 -9.25 -4.10 5.76
C VAL A 80 -10.64 -4.22 6.35
N ARG A 81 -10.94 -5.33 7.01
CA ARG A 81 -12.30 -5.66 7.49
C ARG A 81 -12.70 -4.85 8.71
N GLN A 82 -14.00 -4.67 8.90
CA GLN A 82 -14.54 -3.94 10.06
C GLN A 82 -14.53 -4.74 11.38
N ASP A 83 -14.68 -6.05 11.30
CA ASP A 83 -14.96 -6.89 12.47
C ASP A 83 -13.70 -7.27 13.24
N ASN A 84 -12.60 -7.53 12.53
CA ASN A 84 -11.32 -7.92 13.14
C ASN A 84 -10.12 -7.13 12.63
N ASN A 85 -10.33 -6.20 11.68
CA ASN A 85 -9.27 -5.35 11.11
C ASN A 85 -8.18 -6.13 10.37
N PHE A 86 -8.47 -7.38 9.98
CA PHE A 86 -7.56 -8.19 9.18
C PHE A 86 -7.69 -7.83 7.71
N LEU A 87 -6.63 -8.09 6.94
CA LEU A 87 -6.67 -8.05 5.50
C LEU A 87 -7.59 -9.16 4.95
N GLU A 88 -8.55 -8.79 4.12
CA GLU A 88 -9.33 -9.69 3.27
C GLU A 88 -8.87 -9.51 1.83
N VAL A 89 -8.57 -10.63 1.18
CA VAL A 89 -8.23 -10.69 -0.23
C VAL A 89 -9.28 -11.53 -0.94
N ASN A 90 -9.95 -10.93 -1.92
CA ASN A 90 -10.86 -11.62 -2.82
C ASN A 90 -10.27 -11.65 -4.24
N ILE A 91 -9.92 -12.85 -4.72
CA ILE A 91 -9.43 -13.06 -6.08
C ILE A 91 -10.39 -14.02 -6.82
N GLY A 92 -11.01 -13.52 -7.88
CA GLY A 92 -11.91 -14.29 -8.74
C GLY A 92 -13.15 -14.83 -8.02
N GLY A 93 -13.57 -14.21 -6.92
CA GLY A 93 -14.74 -14.60 -6.12
C GLY A 93 -14.39 -15.46 -4.91
N GLU A 94 -13.16 -15.93 -4.79
CA GLU A 94 -12.67 -16.69 -3.63
C GLU A 94 -12.03 -15.73 -2.61
N VAL A 95 -12.33 -15.95 -1.33
CA VAL A 95 -11.90 -15.06 -0.24
C VAL A 95 -10.93 -15.77 0.69
N SER A 96 -9.84 -15.09 1.05
CA SER A 96 -8.93 -15.48 2.12
C SER A 96 -8.69 -14.31 3.08
N TYR A 97 -8.39 -14.62 4.34
CA TYR A 97 -8.21 -13.64 5.41
C TYR A 97 -6.82 -13.78 6.02
N GLY A 98 -6.12 -12.66 6.22
CA GLY A 98 -4.91 -12.59 7.03
C GLY A 98 -5.19 -12.78 8.52
N SER A 99 -4.18 -12.62 9.36
CA SER A 99 -4.26 -12.90 10.81
C SER A 99 -3.86 -11.72 11.70
N THR A 100 -3.22 -10.71 11.11
CA THR A 100 -2.76 -9.48 11.79
C THR A 100 -3.79 -8.36 11.67
N ALA A 101 -4.12 -7.71 12.79
CA ALA A 101 -4.97 -6.51 12.82
C ALA A 101 -4.16 -5.28 12.40
N LEU A 102 -4.68 -4.48 11.45
CA LEU A 102 -3.94 -3.41 10.78
C LEU A 102 -4.33 -1.99 11.21
N ASN A 103 -5.29 -1.85 12.13
CA ASN A 103 -5.81 -0.56 12.59
C ASN A 103 -5.19 -0.14 13.94
N ASP A 104 -3.88 -0.32 14.10
CA ASP A 104 -3.16 0.00 15.34
C ASP A 104 -2.57 1.43 15.34
N GLY A 105 -2.92 2.23 14.33
CA GLY A 105 -2.44 3.60 14.14
C GLY A 105 -1.03 3.70 13.53
N LYS A 106 -0.43 2.59 13.10
CA LYS A 106 0.88 2.55 12.46
C LYS A 106 0.78 2.35 10.95
N TRP A 107 1.87 2.69 10.27
CA TRP A 107 2.06 2.32 8.88
C TRP A 107 2.44 0.85 8.80
N HIS A 108 1.76 0.13 7.90
CA HIS A 108 2.08 -1.23 7.52
C HIS A 108 2.27 -1.32 6.00
N ASN A 109 3.20 -2.15 5.56
CA ASN A 109 3.21 -2.59 4.17
C ASN A 109 2.32 -3.82 4.01
N VAL A 110 1.35 -3.75 3.11
CA VAL A 110 0.59 -4.92 2.67
C VAL A 110 1.04 -5.33 1.28
N CYS A 111 1.25 -6.63 1.06
CA CYS A 111 1.55 -7.18 -0.26
C CYS A 111 0.76 -8.47 -0.49
N VAL A 112 0.21 -8.61 -1.70
CA VAL A 112 -0.49 -9.82 -2.14
C VAL A 112 0.11 -10.27 -3.45
N THR A 113 0.62 -11.50 -3.50
CA THR A 113 1.08 -12.14 -4.73
C THR A 113 0.08 -13.18 -5.19
N VAL A 114 -0.20 -13.22 -6.49
CA VAL A 114 -1.23 -14.07 -7.09
C VAL A 114 -0.65 -14.79 -8.31
N PRO A 115 -0.49 -16.13 -8.24
CA PRO A 115 -0.04 -16.90 -9.40
C PRO A 115 -1.17 -17.20 -10.39
N ALA A 116 -0.80 -17.43 -11.64
CA ALA A 116 -1.61 -18.01 -12.72
C ALA A 116 -1.95 -19.48 -12.43
N SER A 117 -2.80 -19.70 -11.42
CA SER A 117 -3.17 -20.99 -10.85
C SER A 117 -4.57 -20.93 -10.25
N ASN A 118 -5.12 -22.08 -9.84
CA ASN A 118 -6.38 -22.14 -9.09
C ASN A 118 -6.22 -21.87 -7.59
N SER A 119 -4.99 -21.73 -7.11
CA SER A 119 -4.65 -21.46 -5.71
C SER A 119 -3.20 -21.01 -5.58
N GLY A 120 -2.82 -20.55 -4.40
CA GLY A 120 -1.44 -20.22 -4.05
C GLY A 120 -1.15 -18.73 -3.93
N ILE A 121 -2.19 -17.91 -3.70
CA ILE A 121 -1.98 -16.53 -3.29
C ILE A 121 -1.15 -16.51 -2.01
N LYS A 122 -0.36 -15.45 -1.82
CA LYS A 122 0.31 -15.18 -0.55
C LYS A 122 -0.01 -13.75 -0.11
N MET A 123 -0.14 -13.57 1.20
CA MET A 123 -0.25 -12.26 1.83
C MET A 123 1.03 -12.01 2.63
N TYR A 124 1.46 -10.76 2.66
CA TYR A 124 2.59 -10.32 3.46
C TYR A 124 2.21 -9.03 4.21
N ILE A 125 2.60 -8.95 5.48
CA ILE A 125 2.52 -7.75 6.31
C ILE A 125 3.95 -7.39 6.72
N ASP A 126 4.36 -6.17 6.43
CA ASP A 126 5.71 -5.66 6.71
C ASP A 126 6.83 -6.54 6.15
N GLY A 127 6.54 -7.20 5.02
CA GLY A 127 7.46 -8.10 4.32
C GLY A 127 7.47 -9.55 4.81
N GLU A 128 6.82 -9.85 5.93
CA GLU A 128 6.71 -11.19 6.49
C GLU A 128 5.46 -11.90 5.96
N ILE A 129 5.57 -13.20 5.67
CA ILE A 129 4.44 -13.99 5.16
C ILE A 129 3.36 -14.17 6.23
N GLU A 130 2.10 -13.92 5.86
CA GLU A 130 0.94 -14.16 6.73
C GLU A 130 0.38 -15.57 6.54
N GLU A 131 0.01 -16.18 7.67
CA GLU A 131 -0.85 -17.37 7.66
C GLU A 131 -2.32 -16.97 7.51
N PHE A 132 -3.10 -17.79 6.81
CA PHE A 132 -4.53 -17.52 6.66
C PHE A 132 -5.28 -17.84 7.95
N SER A 133 -6.02 -16.86 8.48
CA SER A 133 -6.98 -17.11 9.57
C SER A 133 -8.29 -17.74 9.06
N GLY A 134 -8.53 -17.67 7.74
CA GLY A 134 -9.64 -18.33 7.06
C GLY A 134 -9.50 -18.27 5.55
N GLY A 135 -10.19 -19.17 4.84
CA GLY A 135 -9.88 -19.47 3.45
C GLY A 135 -8.64 -20.36 3.33
N VAL A 136 -8.22 -20.67 2.10
CA VAL A 136 -7.07 -21.55 1.84
C VAL A 136 -6.19 -21.03 0.69
N GLY A 137 -6.30 -19.73 0.37
CA GLY A 137 -5.59 -19.12 -0.75
C GLY A 137 -6.04 -19.61 -2.13
N SER A 138 -7.31 -20.01 -2.24
CA SER A 138 -7.95 -20.37 -3.50
C SER A 138 -8.11 -19.15 -4.40
N ILE A 139 -8.07 -19.38 -5.71
CA ILE A 139 -8.29 -18.38 -6.75
C ILE A 139 -9.51 -18.80 -7.55
N GLY A 140 -10.54 -17.97 -7.57
CA GLY A 140 -11.74 -18.22 -8.36
C GLY A 140 -11.55 -17.78 -9.82
N ASN A 141 -12.61 -17.75 -10.60
CA ASN A 141 -12.57 -17.37 -12.02
C ASN A 141 -13.53 -16.22 -12.36
N ALA A 142 -14.06 -15.53 -11.36
CA ALA A 142 -14.96 -14.41 -11.58
C ALA A 142 -14.24 -13.28 -12.34
N GLN A 143 -14.94 -12.75 -13.34
CA GLN A 143 -14.56 -11.57 -14.08
C GLN A 143 -15.73 -10.59 -14.06
N SER A 144 -15.42 -9.32 -13.94
CA SER A 144 -16.41 -8.26 -13.88
C SER A 144 -16.05 -7.19 -14.90
N GLN A 145 -17.03 -6.35 -15.30
CA GLN A 145 -16.82 -5.21 -16.19
C GLN A 145 -16.69 -3.87 -15.45
N GLU A 146 -16.65 -3.92 -14.13
CA GLU A 146 -16.59 -2.73 -13.28
C GLU A 146 -15.19 -2.10 -13.22
N ASN A 147 -15.10 -0.80 -12.91
CA ASN A 147 -13.82 -0.09 -12.85
C ASN A 147 -12.91 -0.58 -11.72
N GLY A 148 -11.65 -0.13 -11.78
CA GLY A 148 -10.70 -0.17 -10.69
C GLY A 148 -10.73 1.09 -9.83
N ASN A 149 -10.54 0.92 -8.54
CA ASN A 149 -10.61 1.99 -7.55
C ASN A 149 -9.52 1.79 -6.48
N ILE A 150 -9.02 2.91 -5.94
CA ILE A 150 -8.24 2.96 -4.70
C ILE A 150 -9.10 3.65 -3.65
N GLY A 151 -9.13 3.14 -2.41
CA GLY A 151 -9.89 3.75 -1.32
C GLY A 151 -11.37 3.41 -1.27
N SER A 152 -11.92 2.70 -2.26
CA SER A 152 -13.30 2.20 -2.23
C SER A 152 -13.44 0.91 -3.04
N ARG A 153 -14.59 0.25 -2.86
CA ARG A 153 -15.02 -0.77 -3.82
C ARG A 153 -15.31 -0.09 -5.18
N THR A 154 -15.52 -0.89 -6.22
CA THR A 154 -16.01 -0.50 -7.55
C THR A 154 -16.85 0.79 -7.59
N ASN A 155 -16.47 1.69 -8.51
CA ASN A 155 -17.20 2.92 -8.85
C ASN A 155 -17.61 3.77 -7.64
N GLY A 156 -16.84 3.74 -6.54
CA GLY A 156 -17.19 4.47 -5.32
C GLY A 156 -18.39 3.90 -4.57
N SER A 157 -18.69 2.60 -4.69
CA SER A 157 -19.85 1.98 -4.03
C SER A 157 -19.49 1.29 -2.71
N GLY A 158 -19.30 2.08 -1.65
CA GLY A 158 -19.12 1.56 -0.28
C GLY A 158 -17.75 0.93 -0.01
N TYR A 159 -17.60 0.39 1.20
CA TYR A 159 -16.31 -0.07 1.74
C TYR A 159 -15.22 1.01 1.61
N PHE A 160 -15.59 2.26 1.84
CA PHE A 160 -14.68 3.40 1.81
C PHE A 160 -13.58 3.22 2.85
N TYR A 161 -12.36 3.46 2.41
CA TYR A 161 -11.15 3.42 3.22
C TYR A 161 -11.12 4.62 4.14
N ASN A 162 -10.70 4.40 5.37
CA ASN A 162 -10.56 5.42 6.39
C ASN A 162 -9.14 5.32 6.94
N GLY A 163 -8.29 6.26 6.53
CA GLY A 163 -6.85 6.25 6.81
C GLY A 163 -6.03 6.85 5.68
N LEU A 164 -4.74 6.51 5.64
CA LEU A 164 -3.76 6.97 4.65
C LEU A 164 -3.28 5.81 3.78
N ILE A 165 -3.09 6.06 2.49
CA ILE A 165 -2.44 5.14 1.55
C ILE A 165 -1.24 5.85 0.93
N ASP A 166 -0.13 5.12 0.81
CA ASP A 166 1.07 5.57 0.11
C ASP A 166 1.70 4.44 -0.73
N ARG A 167 2.47 4.80 -1.75
CA ARG A 167 3.32 3.92 -2.58
C ARG A 167 2.62 2.62 -3.01
N LEU A 168 1.46 2.75 -3.67
CA LEU A 168 0.72 1.61 -4.21
C LEU A 168 1.34 1.16 -5.54
N GLY A 169 1.86 -0.05 -5.58
CA GLY A 169 2.45 -0.67 -6.77
C GLY A 169 1.69 -1.90 -7.25
N ILE A 170 1.67 -2.09 -8.57
CA ILE A 170 1.03 -3.23 -9.23
C ILE A 170 1.99 -3.78 -10.28
N TRP A 171 2.26 -5.09 -10.25
CA TRP A 171 3.16 -5.80 -11.16
C TRP A 171 2.44 -6.95 -11.86
N ASP A 172 2.87 -7.28 -13.09
CA ASP A 172 2.39 -8.45 -13.87
C ASP A 172 3.24 -9.71 -13.65
N ILE A 173 3.79 -9.85 -12.44
CA ILE A 173 4.57 -11.01 -11.98
C ILE A 173 4.23 -11.34 -10.53
N VAL A 174 4.53 -12.57 -10.11
CA VAL A 174 4.61 -12.96 -8.71
C VAL A 174 5.97 -12.53 -8.16
N LEU A 175 6.01 -11.47 -7.34
CA LEU A 175 7.25 -11.09 -6.66
C LEU A 175 7.67 -12.18 -5.66
N SER A 176 8.97 -12.48 -5.64
CA SER A 176 9.57 -13.31 -4.61
C SER A 176 9.69 -12.55 -3.28
N GLU A 177 9.78 -13.30 -2.18
CA GLU A 177 9.98 -12.73 -0.84
C GLU A 177 11.23 -11.84 -0.76
N ASN A 178 12.33 -12.23 -1.40
CA ASN A 178 13.53 -11.39 -1.48
C ASN A 178 13.27 -10.08 -2.23
N GLN A 179 12.50 -10.10 -3.33
CA GLN A 179 12.15 -8.88 -4.05
C GLN A 179 11.25 -7.97 -3.22
N ILE A 180 10.31 -8.54 -2.46
CA ILE A 180 9.45 -7.80 -1.53
C ILE A 180 10.33 -7.13 -0.46
N GLN A 181 11.21 -7.89 0.19
CA GLN A 181 12.15 -7.38 1.19
C GLN A 181 13.09 -6.30 0.62
N ASP A 182 13.58 -6.47 -0.60
CA ASP A 182 14.43 -5.48 -1.26
C ASP A 182 13.67 -4.16 -1.53
N ILE A 183 12.39 -4.22 -1.91
CA ILE A 183 11.55 -3.02 -2.09
C ILE A 183 11.39 -2.26 -0.77
N LEU A 184 11.13 -2.98 0.33
CA LEU A 184 10.93 -2.40 1.65
C LEU A 184 12.21 -1.76 2.20
N ASN A 185 13.32 -2.50 2.16
CA ASN A 185 14.57 -2.08 2.77
C ASN A 185 15.26 -0.94 2.03
N ASN A 186 15.14 -0.90 0.71
CA ASN A 186 15.82 0.13 -0.09
C ASN A 186 14.93 1.32 -0.41
N SER A 187 13.65 1.29 -0.03
CA SER A 187 12.64 2.27 -0.47
C SER A 187 12.70 2.51 -1.99
N SER A 188 13.10 1.47 -2.73
CA SER A 188 13.37 1.54 -4.16
C SER A 188 12.45 0.57 -4.87
N ILE A 189 11.80 1.05 -5.92
CA ILE A 189 10.83 0.25 -6.64
C ILE A 189 11.48 -0.80 -7.54
N PHE A 190 10.88 -1.98 -7.58
CA PHE A 190 11.21 -2.99 -8.58
C PHE A 190 10.59 -2.60 -9.92
N ASN A 191 11.35 -1.91 -10.76
CA ASN A 191 10.84 -1.34 -12.03
C ASN A 191 10.58 -2.35 -13.14
N GLN A 192 11.04 -3.59 -13.01
CA GLN A 192 10.74 -4.62 -14.00
C GLN A 192 9.30 -5.10 -13.80
N ASN A 193 8.55 -5.25 -14.90
CA ASN A 193 7.20 -5.81 -14.88
C ASN A 193 6.19 -5.00 -14.06
N ILE A 194 6.50 -3.72 -13.83
CA ILE A 194 5.57 -2.82 -13.15
C ILE A 194 4.53 -2.27 -14.13
N ILE A 195 3.28 -2.32 -13.70
CA ILE A 195 2.11 -1.91 -14.47
C ILE A 195 1.57 -0.56 -14.00
N ALA A 196 1.56 -0.32 -12.69
CA ALA A 196 1.21 0.98 -12.13
C ALA A 196 1.99 1.25 -10.84
N TYR A 197 2.33 2.52 -10.61
CA TYR A 197 2.92 2.96 -9.35
C TYR A 197 2.39 4.32 -8.94
N TYR A 198 1.72 4.39 -7.79
CA TYR A 198 1.15 5.62 -7.26
C TYR A 198 1.90 5.99 -5.99
N THR A 199 2.75 7.02 -6.07
CA THR A 199 3.50 7.55 -4.92
C THR A 199 2.69 8.53 -4.07
N PHE A 200 1.51 8.92 -4.54
CA PHE A 200 0.63 9.91 -3.90
C PHE A 200 1.24 11.28 -3.52
N ASN A 201 2.50 11.53 -3.83
CA ASN A 201 3.11 12.86 -3.76
C ASN A 201 2.25 13.89 -4.49
N TYR A 202 2.03 15.03 -3.84
CA TYR A 202 1.19 16.10 -4.37
C TYR A 202 1.65 16.52 -5.77
N THR A 203 0.68 16.61 -6.66
CA THR A 203 0.85 17.14 -8.00
C THR A 203 -0.25 18.17 -8.23
N GLU A 204 0.03 19.15 -9.08
CA GLU A 204 -1.01 20.07 -9.54
C GLU A 204 -2.09 19.28 -10.32
N GLU A 205 -3.35 19.67 -10.14
CA GLU A 205 -4.56 19.02 -10.69
C GLU A 205 -4.98 17.73 -9.94
N TYR A 206 -6.28 17.55 -9.66
CA TYR A 206 -6.91 16.47 -8.85
C TYR A 206 -6.74 15.03 -9.41
N ASN A 207 -5.52 14.68 -9.81
CA ASN A 207 -5.14 13.42 -10.40
C ASN A 207 -4.07 12.74 -9.53
N VAL A 208 -4.11 11.42 -9.47
CA VAL A 208 -2.99 10.61 -8.98
C VAL A 208 -2.24 10.08 -10.20
N TYR A 209 -1.00 10.53 -10.38
CA TYR A 209 -0.19 10.12 -11.53
C TYR A 209 0.46 8.76 -11.30
N ASP A 210 0.16 7.82 -12.18
CA ASP A 210 0.98 6.62 -12.41
C ASP A 210 2.43 6.97 -12.81
N GLN A 211 3.37 6.67 -11.92
CA GLN A 211 4.82 6.85 -12.05
C GLN A 211 5.52 5.66 -12.73
N SER A 212 4.79 4.59 -13.11
CA SER A 212 5.37 3.46 -13.85
C SER A 212 5.72 3.81 -15.29
N GLY A 213 5.11 4.88 -15.83
CA GLY A 213 5.21 5.26 -17.25
C GLY A 213 4.18 4.60 -18.16
N ASN A 214 3.24 3.80 -17.63
CA ASN A 214 2.21 3.12 -18.42
C ASN A 214 0.91 3.93 -18.58
N GLY A 215 0.80 5.11 -17.94
CA GLY A 215 -0.30 6.04 -18.13
C GLY A 215 -1.61 5.61 -17.46
N ASN A 216 -1.56 4.72 -16.46
CA ASN A 216 -2.73 4.32 -15.67
C ASN A 216 -3.08 5.39 -14.62
N HIS A 217 -3.18 6.67 -14.99
CA HIS A 217 -3.47 7.74 -14.04
C HIS A 217 -4.88 7.60 -13.44
N GLY A 218 -5.03 8.00 -12.18
CA GLY A 218 -6.30 8.00 -11.47
C GLY A 218 -6.86 9.41 -11.26
N THR A 219 -8.18 9.51 -11.09
CA THR A 219 -8.87 10.77 -10.76
C THR A 219 -9.38 10.71 -9.33
N ILE A 220 -9.06 11.75 -8.55
CA ILE A 220 -9.44 11.84 -7.13
C ILE A 220 -10.90 12.28 -6.99
N ASN A 221 -11.64 11.62 -6.11
CA ASN A 221 -12.95 12.02 -5.64
C ASN A 221 -12.88 12.12 -4.10
N GLY A 222 -12.95 13.34 -3.57
CA GLY A 222 -13.00 13.64 -2.14
C GLY A 222 -11.66 13.55 -1.38
N ALA A 223 -10.86 12.51 -1.64
CA ALA A 223 -9.60 12.26 -0.94
C ALA A 223 -8.62 13.46 -1.01
N THR A 224 -7.86 13.68 0.06
CA THR A 224 -6.94 14.84 0.17
C THR A 224 -5.52 14.43 0.49
N TRP A 225 -4.55 15.20 0.01
CA TRP A 225 -3.14 15.00 0.35
C TRP A 225 -2.82 15.43 1.77
N VAL A 226 -1.98 14.64 2.44
CA VAL A 226 -1.40 14.96 3.76
C VAL A 226 0.12 14.92 3.64
N GLU A 227 0.79 15.98 4.08
CA GLU A 227 2.25 16.06 4.06
C GLU A 227 2.82 15.07 5.08
N ASN A 228 3.78 14.25 4.65
CA ASN A 228 4.49 13.29 5.47
C ASN A 228 5.63 14.01 6.19
N ILE A 229 5.44 14.32 7.48
CA ILE A 229 6.42 15.01 8.32
C ILE A 229 7.04 13.99 9.28
N TYR A 230 8.30 13.66 9.00
CA TYR A 230 9.10 12.73 9.78
C TYR A 230 9.69 13.38 11.03
N GLY A 231 9.72 12.64 12.13
CA GLY A 231 10.39 13.04 13.36
C GLY A 231 9.93 12.23 14.56
N CYS A 232 10.43 12.58 15.76
CA CYS A 232 9.95 11.94 16.97
C CYS A 232 8.53 12.38 17.33
N THR A 233 7.59 11.44 17.31
CA THR A 233 6.17 11.70 17.60
C THR A 233 5.81 11.54 19.08
N ASP A 234 6.74 11.12 19.94
CA ASP A 234 6.48 10.95 21.38
C ASP A 234 6.69 12.27 22.13
N GLU A 235 5.63 12.81 22.72
CA GLU A 235 5.63 14.05 23.52
C GLU A 235 6.59 14.00 24.73
N LEU A 236 6.95 12.80 25.20
CA LEU A 236 7.88 12.60 26.32
C LEU A 236 9.34 12.64 25.87
N ALA A 237 9.63 12.57 24.57
CA ALA A 237 11.00 12.59 24.07
C ALA A 237 11.58 14.01 24.07
N CYS A 238 12.88 14.08 24.29
CA CYS A 238 13.66 15.32 24.35
C CYS A 238 13.71 16.05 23.01
N ASN A 239 13.63 15.30 21.91
CA ASN A 239 13.60 15.79 20.54
C ASN A 239 12.22 15.62 19.90
N HIS A 240 11.15 15.60 20.71
CA HIS A 240 9.78 15.57 20.20
C HIS A 240 9.56 16.69 19.16
N ASN A 241 9.05 16.30 17.99
CA ASN A 241 8.63 17.22 16.96
C ASN A 241 7.08 17.27 16.94
N PRO A 242 6.45 18.38 17.38
CA PRO A 242 4.99 18.48 17.43
C PRO A 242 4.33 18.50 16.04
N ASP A 243 5.10 18.77 14.98
CA ASP A 243 4.62 18.74 13.60
C ASP A 243 4.76 17.36 12.96
N ALA A 244 5.52 16.43 13.57
CA ALA A 244 5.75 15.11 13.00
C ALA A 244 4.48 14.24 13.07
N ASN A 245 4.10 13.64 11.95
CA ASN A 245 3.00 12.69 11.83
C ASN A 245 3.46 11.27 11.46
N ILE A 246 4.77 11.08 11.23
CA ILE A 246 5.43 9.79 11.02
C ILE A 246 6.65 9.68 11.93
N SER A 247 6.72 8.61 12.73
CA SER A 247 7.94 8.28 13.51
C SER A 247 9.07 7.92 12.56
N ASP A 248 10.22 8.56 12.73
CA ASP A 248 11.49 8.18 12.08
C ASP A 248 12.42 7.43 13.03
N ASP A 249 11.88 6.94 14.15
CA ASP A 249 12.58 6.26 15.24
C ASP A 249 13.73 7.07 15.84
N SER A 250 13.69 8.40 15.69
CA SER A 250 14.71 9.31 16.24
C SER A 250 14.49 9.68 17.70
N CYS A 251 13.40 9.24 18.34
CA CYS A 251 13.04 9.65 19.71
C CYS A 251 14.19 9.40 20.70
N ASP A 252 14.67 10.50 21.31
CA ASP A 252 15.73 10.54 22.30
C ASP A 252 15.15 10.88 23.67
N TYR A 253 15.49 10.09 24.69
CA TYR A 253 15.06 10.28 26.08
C TYR A 253 16.22 10.66 27.02
N SER A 254 17.40 10.96 26.47
CA SER A 254 18.62 11.24 27.23
C SER A 254 18.50 12.42 28.21
N CYS A 255 17.60 13.39 27.97
CA CYS A 255 17.35 14.51 28.87
C CYS A 255 16.62 14.13 30.17
N HIS A 256 16.12 12.90 30.29
CA HIS A 256 15.49 12.37 31.51
C HIS A 256 16.45 11.53 32.35
N ASP A 257 17.59 11.12 31.80
CA ASP A 257 18.58 10.29 32.48
C ASP A 257 19.58 11.21 33.22
N ASN A 258 19.25 11.58 34.47
CA ASN A 258 20.06 12.46 35.31
C ASN A 258 21.34 11.81 35.88
N GLY A 259 21.81 10.69 35.32
CA GLY A 259 23.13 10.13 35.60
C GLY A 259 23.40 9.62 37.02
N ASP A 260 22.37 9.41 37.85
CA ASP A 260 22.52 8.86 39.20
C ASP A 260 22.30 7.33 39.20
N TYR A 261 23.35 6.57 38.87
CA TYR A 261 23.50 5.16 39.23
C TYR A 261 24.85 4.91 39.92
#